data_AF-M5NW56-F1
#
_entry.id   AF-M5NW56-F1
#
_cell.length_a   1.000
_cell.length_b   1.000
_cell.length_c   1.000
_cell.angle_alpha   90.00
_cell.angle_beta   90.00
_cell.angle_gamma   90.00
#
_symmetry.space_group_name_H-M   'P 1'
#
loop_
_entity.id
_entity.type
_entity.pdbx_description
1 polymer ?
#
loop_
_entity_poly.entity_id
_entity_poly.type
_entity_poly.pdbx_seq_one_letter_code
_entity_poly.pdbx_strand_id
1 'polypeptide(L)'
;MVSAPRFCLVPDYYSETNVKVNFVTETDYEDDDIIEIKDIVESFNRFDGQGLISYEMARKWADELGLDYVPAQWCIRQNFIKGMLNTFPIHEFCEKVNNGNYRIRTSYKDINGKPKIVDLRDIDVILTESQFKLWDSFPSIEVYEHNCEKNNLKWHSPKKDKGILKMNYQFLQTLNLNNEDIETICEKFVNWITGVNSGNIYYTILFLLGTDITDEKIMNYLEKSENHWVKSLIVNLNLINSSFLSKIIYLTVKILTYCGKFSDILFVKETIIWMQK
;
A
#
# COMPACT_ATOMS: atom_id res chain seq x y z
N MET A 1 10.99 10.33 -7.19
CA MET A 1 11.91 9.47 -7.97
C MET A 1 13.15 9.29 -7.12
N VAL A 2 13.82 8.16 -7.25
CA VAL A 2 15.01 7.84 -6.44
C VAL A 2 16.18 7.48 -7.35
N SER A 3 17.41 7.60 -6.85
CA SER A 3 18.61 7.26 -7.61
C SER A 3 18.69 5.76 -7.90
N ALA A 4 19.29 5.43 -9.05
CA ALA A 4 19.52 4.04 -9.44
C ALA A 4 20.52 3.38 -8.46
N PRO A 5 20.18 2.23 -7.84
CA PRO A 5 21.09 1.46 -7.02
C PRO A 5 21.99 0.58 -7.88
N ARG A 6 23.17 0.22 -7.38
CA ARG A 6 23.92 -0.93 -7.90
C ARG A 6 23.22 -2.19 -7.42
N PHE A 7 22.78 -3.07 -8.31
CA PHE A 7 22.02 -4.25 -7.90
C PHE A 7 22.55 -5.54 -8.49
N CYS A 8 22.29 -6.63 -7.77
CA CYS A 8 22.47 -7.98 -8.30
C CYS A 8 21.14 -8.74 -8.30
N LEU A 9 21.05 -9.78 -9.13
CA LEU A 9 19.90 -10.65 -9.23
C LEU A 9 20.25 -12.04 -8.71
N VAL A 10 19.45 -12.58 -7.79
CA VAL A 10 19.62 -13.92 -7.22
C VAL A 10 18.41 -14.81 -7.50
N PRO A 11 18.59 -16.15 -7.50
CA PRO A 11 17.47 -17.07 -7.69
C PRO A 11 16.41 -16.93 -6.61
N ASP A 12 15.16 -17.21 -6.97
CA ASP A 12 14.09 -17.38 -5.99
C ASP A 12 14.37 -18.58 -5.07
N TYR A 13 13.85 -18.52 -3.84
CA TYR A 13 14.01 -19.59 -2.86
C TYR A 13 12.67 -20.31 -2.64
N TYR A 14 12.63 -21.58 -3.04
CA TYR A 14 11.48 -22.45 -2.89
C TYR A 14 11.68 -23.42 -1.73
N SER A 15 10.63 -23.64 -0.95
CA SER A 15 10.61 -24.76 0.01
C SER A 15 9.20 -25.27 0.25
N GLU A 16 9.12 -26.57 0.51
CA GLU A 16 7.89 -27.28 0.79
C GLU A 16 7.34 -26.90 2.17
N THR A 17 6.02 -26.81 2.28
CA THR A 17 5.30 -26.59 3.53
C THR A 17 4.08 -27.49 3.59
N ASN A 18 3.88 -28.13 4.74
CA ASN A 18 2.62 -28.80 5.04
C ASN A 18 1.58 -27.73 5.40
N VAL A 19 0.51 -27.66 4.62
CA VAL A 19 -0.58 -26.70 4.83
C VAL A 19 -1.91 -27.42 4.93
N LYS A 20 -2.76 -26.96 5.85
CA LYS A 20 -4.18 -27.34 5.92
C LYS A 20 -4.94 -26.45 4.96
N VAL A 21 -5.62 -27.07 3.99
CA VAL A 21 -6.44 -26.37 3.00
C VAL A 21 -7.89 -26.79 3.11
N ASN A 22 -8.78 -25.84 2.82
CA ASN A 22 -10.19 -26.11 2.59
C ASN A 22 -10.32 -26.58 1.13
N PHE A 23 -10.60 -27.85 0.93
CA PHE A 23 -10.87 -28.45 -0.35
C PHE A 23 -12.37 -28.33 -0.63
N VAL A 24 -12.73 -27.45 -1.56
CA VAL A 24 -14.13 -27.14 -1.90
C VAL A 24 -14.58 -28.03 -3.06
N THR A 25 -15.70 -28.72 -2.89
CA THR A 25 -16.36 -29.49 -3.95
C THR A 25 -17.68 -28.78 -4.26
N GLU A 26 -17.77 -28.22 -5.47
CA GLU A 26 -18.95 -27.50 -5.93
C GLU A 26 -20.18 -28.43 -5.97
N THR A 27 -21.29 -27.96 -5.40
CA THR A 27 -22.60 -28.65 -5.43
C THR A 27 -23.57 -27.96 -6.39
N ASP A 28 -24.81 -28.44 -6.47
CA ASP A 28 -25.87 -27.77 -7.24
C ASP A 28 -26.16 -26.37 -6.68
N TYR A 29 -26.69 -25.46 -7.51
CA TYR A 29 -26.85 -24.03 -7.20
C TYR A 29 -27.66 -23.71 -5.93
N GLU A 30 -28.54 -24.61 -5.51
CA GLU A 30 -29.41 -24.44 -4.34
C GLU A 30 -28.79 -25.02 -3.05
N ASP A 31 -27.65 -25.72 -3.15
CA ASP A 31 -26.97 -26.36 -2.04
C ASP A 31 -25.61 -25.69 -1.76
N ASP A 32 -25.21 -25.66 -0.48
CA ASP A 32 -23.90 -25.17 -0.07
C ASP A 32 -22.78 -26.15 -0.49
N ASP A 33 -21.66 -25.60 -0.97
CA ASP A 33 -20.48 -26.39 -1.35
C ASP A 33 -19.96 -27.26 -0.20
N ILE A 34 -19.48 -28.46 -0.54
CA ILE A 34 -18.87 -29.37 0.44
C ILE A 34 -17.42 -28.93 0.68
N ILE A 35 -17.12 -28.57 1.93
CA ILE A 35 -15.77 -28.15 2.35
C ILE A 35 -15.12 -29.23 3.20
N GLU A 36 -14.04 -29.83 2.69
CA GLU A 36 -13.22 -30.81 3.41
C GLU A 36 -11.87 -30.20 3.80
N ILE A 37 -11.41 -30.41 5.03
CA ILE A 37 -10.06 -29.99 5.43
C ILE A 37 -9.06 -31.09 5.06
N LYS A 38 -8.09 -30.76 4.21
CA LYS A 38 -7.01 -31.67 3.79
C LYS A 38 -5.65 -31.12 4.16
N ASP A 39 -4.74 -31.99 4.57
CA ASP A 39 -3.32 -31.67 4.71
C ASP A 39 -2.62 -31.96 3.37
N ILE A 40 -2.01 -30.93 2.77
CA ILE A 40 -1.24 -31.05 1.52
C ILE A 40 0.19 -30.53 1.71
N VAL A 41 1.11 -31.01 0.88
CA VAL A 41 2.46 -30.47 0.75
C VAL A 41 2.48 -29.53 -0.45
N GLU A 42 2.78 -28.26 -0.23
CA GLU A 42 2.83 -27.24 -1.28
C GLU A 42 4.21 -26.56 -1.31
N SER A 43 4.72 -26.26 -2.50
CA SER A 43 6.00 -25.57 -2.68
C SER A 43 5.79 -24.08 -2.77
N PHE A 44 6.37 -23.32 -1.85
CA PHE A 44 6.22 -21.87 -1.80
C PHE A 44 7.53 -21.17 -2.17
N ASN A 45 7.45 -20.18 -3.07
CA ASN A 45 8.48 -19.15 -3.17
C ASN A 45 8.42 -18.28 -1.92
N ARG A 46 9.48 -18.28 -1.11
CA ARG A 46 9.53 -17.57 0.17
C ARG A 46 9.78 -16.07 0.03
N PHE A 47 10.24 -15.63 -1.13
CA PHE A 47 10.59 -14.23 -1.38
C PHE A 47 9.99 -13.72 -2.70
N ASP A 48 8.80 -14.22 -3.07
CA ASP A 48 8.11 -13.78 -4.29
C ASP A 48 7.88 -12.27 -4.26
N GLY A 49 8.52 -11.57 -5.19
CA GLY A 49 8.42 -10.13 -5.29
C GLY A 49 9.16 -9.38 -4.17
N GLN A 50 10.03 -10.04 -3.40
CA GLN A 50 10.76 -9.45 -2.27
C GLN A 50 12.28 -9.53 -2.44
N GLY A 51 12.95 -8.41 -2.18
CA GLY A 51 14.41 -8.29 -2.22
C GLY A 51 14.93 -7.50 -1.03
N LEU A 52 16.22 -7.19 -1.03
CA LEU A 52 16.90 -6.46 0.04
C LEU A 52 17.51 -5.16 -0.48
N ILE A 53 17.54 -4.14 0.37
CA ILE A 53 18.27 -2.89 0.15
C ILE A 53 19.18 -2.64 1.35
N SER A 54 20.44 -2.27 1.06
CA SER A 54 21.40 -1.85 2.09
C SER A 54 20.87 -0.65 2.87
N TYR A 55 21.30 -0.54 4.13
CA TYR A 55 20.87 0.57 4.98
C TYR A 55 21.32 1.93 4.42
N GLU A 56 22.52 1.98 3.84
CA GLU A 56 23.12 3.16 3.23
C GLU A 56 22.28 3.65 2.04
N MET A 57 21.88 2.75 1.14
CA MET A 57 21.06 3.12 0.00
C MET A 57 19.62 3.47 0.42
N ALA A 58 19.05 2.76 1.39
CA ALA A 58 17.74 3.10 1.94
C ALA A 58 17.74 4.50 2.57
N ARG A 59 18.79 4.86 3.32
CA ARG A 59 18.96 6.20 3.87
C ARG A 59 19.06 7.25 2.77
N LYS A 60 19.84 7.00 1.72
CA LYS A 60 19.93 7.89 0.57
C LYS A 60 18.58 8.12 -0.09
N TRP A 61 17.80 7.06 -0.32
CA TRP A 61 16.44 7.18 -0.86
C TRP A 61 15.50 7.94 0.08
N ALA A 62 15.66 7.78 1.40
CA ALA A 62 14.88 8.54 2.38
C ALA A 62 15.15 10.04 2.26
N ASP A 63 16.42 10.42 2.16
CA ASP A 63 16.84 11.81 1.97
C ASP A 63 16.32 12.39 0.65
N GLU A 64 16.41 11.63 -0.45
CA GLU A 64 15.90 12.03 -1.78
C GLU A 64 14.38 12.23 -1.80
N LEU A 65 13.65 11.46 -1.00
CA LEU A 65 12.21 11.62 -0.83
C LEU A 65 11.86 12.67 0.24
N GLY A 66 12.84 13.20 0.98
CA GLY A 66 12.63 14.12 2.09
C GLY A 66 11.81 13.49 3.22
N LEU A 67 12.20 12.28 3.63
CA LEU A 67 11.69 11.58 4.81
C LEU A 67 12.60 11.87 6.01
N ASP A 68 12.02 11.94 7.20
CA ASP A 68 12.70 12.12 8.48
C ASP A 68 13.06 10.80 9.17
N TYR A 69 12.78 9.67 8.51
CA TYR A 69 13.12 8.32 8.94
C TYR A 69 13.62 7.49 7.75
N VAL A 70 14.28 6.37 8.03
CA VAL A 70 14.63 5.36 7.00
C VAL A 70 13.53 4.28 7.00
N PRO A 71 12.71 4.16 5.94
CA PRO A 71 11.73 3.10 5.82
C PRO A 71 12.32 1.70 5.99
N ALA A 72 11.59 0.82 6.68
CA ALA A 72 11.94 -0.60 6.79
C ALA A 72 11.68 -1.38 5.49
N GLN A 73 10.79 -0.85 4.64
CA GLN A 73 10.43 -1.47 3.37
C GLN A 73 10.14 -0.43 2.29
N TRP A 74 10.40 -0.78 1.04
CA TRP A 74 10.27 0.09 -0.13
C TRP A 74 9.48 -0.61 -1.22
N CYS A 75 8.37 -0.02 -1.67
CA CYS A 75 7.66 -0.49 -2.86
C CYS A 75 8.35 0.04 -4.10
N ILE A 76 9.02 -0.83 -4.85
CA ILE A 76 9.82 -0.43 -6.01
C ILE A 76 9.10 -0.67 -7.33
N ARG A 77 9.31 0.26 -8.26
CA ARG A 77 8.99 0.12 -9.67
C ARG A 77 10.13 0.63 -10.53
N GLN A 78 10.47 -0.15 -11.53
CA GLN A 78 11.34 0.19 -12.64
C GLN A 78 10.92 -0.68 -13.84
N ASN A 79 11.40 -0.42 -15.04
CA ASN A 79 11.09 -1.21 -16.23
C ASN A 79 11.31 -2.71 -15.98
N PHE A 80 10.24 -3.52 -16.13
CA PHE A 80 10.19 -4.95 -15.80
C PHE A 80 10.50 -5.35 -14.34
N ILE A 81 10.84 -4.39 -13.47
CA ILE A 81 11.13 -4.63 -12.05
C ILE A 81 9.94 -4.15 -11.20
N LYS A 82 9.38 -5.06 -10.41
CA LYS A 82 8.27 -4.78 -9.50
C LYS A 82 8.39 -5.65 -8.26
N GLY A 83 8.32 -5.01 -7.09
CA GLY A 83 8.35 -5.73 -5.83
C GLY A 83 8.52 -4.83 -4.63
N MET A 84 8.95 -5.43 -3.53
CA MET A 84 9.29 -4.78 -2.27
C MET A 84 10.77 -5.01 -1.95
N LEU A 85 11.47 -4.01 -1.43
CA LEU A 85 12.80 -4.16 -0.85
C LEU A 85 12.71 -3.98 0.66
N ASN A 86 13.25 -4.91 1.44
CA ASN A 86 13.40 -4.73 2.88
C ASN A 86 14.75 -4.10 3.18
N THR A 87 14.75 -3.07 4.01
CA THR A 87 15.99 -2.46 4.51
C THR A 87 16.68 -3.44 5.43
N PHE A 88 17.90 -3.83 5.06
CA PHE A 88 18.66 -4.86 5.77
C PHE A 88 20.13 -4.45 5.88
N PRO A 89 20.77 -4.66 7.05
CA PRO A 89 22.18 -4.33 7.22
C PRO A 89 23.07 -5.43 6.59
N ILE A 90 23.08 -5.49 5.25
CA ILE A 90 23.74 -6.55 4.46
C ILE A 90 25.21 -6.71 4.87
N HIS A 91 25.95 -5.60 4.97
CA HIS A 91 27.39 -5.66 5.27
C HIS A 91 27.66 -6.11 6.71
N GLU A 92 26.85 -5.66 7.67
CA GLU A 92 26.95 -6.10 9.07
C GLU A 92 26.62 -7.59 9.21
N PHE A 93 25.60 -8.07 8.50
CA PHE A 93 25.27 -9.49 8.46
C PHE A 93 26.43 -10.31 7.89
N CYS A 94 27.06 -9.84 6.81
CA CYS A 94 28.23 -10.51 6.26
C CYS A 94 29.38 -10.62 7.27
N GLU A 95 29.70 -9.55 7.99
CA GLU A 95 30.76 -9.58 9.00
C GLU A 95 30.43 -10.48 10.18
N LYS A 96 29.25 -10.29 10.78
CA LYS A 96 28.91 -10.89 12.08
C LYS A 96 28.35 -12.30 11.96
N VAL A 97 27.62 -12.59 10.88
CA VAL A 97 26.86 -13.84 10.72
C VAL A 97 27.43 -14.72 9.63
N ASN A 98 27.90 -14.12 8.52
CA ASN A 98 28.45 -14.88 7.39
C ASN A 98 30.00 -14.99 7.41
N ASN A 99 30.62 -14.85 8.59
CA ASN A 99 32.06 -15.02 8.80
C ASN A 99 32.94 -14.17 7.86
N GLY A 100 32.54 -12.92 7.58
CA GLY A 100 33.25 -12.01 6.68
C GLY A 100 33.15 -12.40 5.20
N ASN A 101 32.23 -13.30 4.83
CA ASN A 101 32.00 -13.67 3.44
C ASN A 101 30.98 -12.73 2.77
N TYR A 102 31.44 -12.00 1.76
CA TYR A 102 30.65 -11.06 0.97
C TYR A 102 30.25 -11.61 -0.41
N ARG A 103 30.60 -12.85 -0.73
CA ARG A 103 30.37 -13.42 -2.06
C ARG A 103 28.97 -14.00 -2.16
N ILE A 104 28.22 -13.55 -3.16
CA ILE A 104 26.91 -14.09 -3.50
C ILE A 104 26.89 -14.60 -4.94
N ARG A 105 26.19 -15.72 -5.17
CA ARG A 105 25.95 -16.28 -6.51
C ARG A 105 24.72 -15.63 -7.12
N THR A 106 24.82 -15.16 -8.35
CA THR A 106 23.72 -14.52 -9.09
C THR A 106 23.01 -15.48 -10.03
N SER A 107 21.84 -15.10 -10.53
CA SER A 107 21.11 -15.83 -11.59
C SER A 107 21.82 -15.79 -12.95
N TYR A 108 22.58 -14.72 -13.22
CA TYR A 108 23.41 -14.63 -14.42
C TYR A 108 24.63 -15.54 -14.33
N LYS A 109 25.07 -16.04 -15.49
CA LYS A 109 26.20 -16.97 -15.63
C LYS A 109 27.42 -16.28 -16.25
N ASP A 110 28.59 -16.77 -15.89
CA ASP A 110 29.85 -16.42 -16.54
C ASP A 110 30.01 -17.11 -17.91
N ILE A 111 31.11 -16.83 -18.60
CA ILE A 111 31.42 -17.42 -19.91
C ILE A 111 31.56 -18.95 -19.87
N ASN A 112 31.80 -19.54 -18.70
CA ASN A 112 31.91 -20.97 -18.51
C ASN A 112 30.58 -21.62 -18.08
N GLY A 113 29.49 -20.85 -18.05
CA GLY A 113 28.16 -21.30 -17.64
C GLY A 113 27.96 -21.45 -16.13
N LYS A 114 28.90 -21.01 -15.29
CA LYS A 114 28.78 -21.03 -13.83
C LYS A 114 28.10 -19.75 -13.33
N PRO A 115 27.35 -19.78 -12.21
CA PRO A 115 26.79 -18.56 -11.63
C PRO A 115 27.87 -17.50 -11.42
N LYS A 116 27.65 -16.28 -11.94
CA LYS A 116 28.52 -15.14 -11.68
C LYS A 116 28.51 -14.86 -10.18
N ILE A 117 29.69 -14.62 -9.62
CA ILE A 117 29.86 -14.29 -8.21
C ILE A 117 30.10 -12.78 -8.12
N VAL A 118 29.33 -12.10 -7.27
CA VAL A 118 29.49 -10.67 -7.00
C VAL A 118 29.82 -10.43 -5.54
N ASP A 119 30.47 -9.30 -5.27
CA ASP A 119 30.84 -8.86 -3.93
C ASP A 119 29.77 -7.91 -3.38
N LEU A 120 29.17 -8.28 -2.25
CA LEU A 120 28.07 -7.52 -1.64
C LEU A 120 28.48 -6.12 -1.15
N ARG A 121 29.78 -5.82 -1.04
CA ARG A 121 30.27 -4.46 -0.73
C ARG A 121 30.04 -3.48 -1.87
N ASP A 122 29.94 -4.00 -3.09
CA ASP A 122 29.70 -3.24 -4.31
C ASP A 122 28.22 -3.22 -4.73
N ILE A 123 27.34 -3.80 -3.92
CA ILE A 123 25.91 -3.95 -4.20
C ILE A 123 25.09 -3.19 -3.16
N ASP A 124 24.16 -2.38 -3.66
CA ASP A 124 23.22 -1.61 -2.85
C ASP A 124 21.90 -2.36 -2.68
N VAL A 125 21.49 -3.14 -3.68
CA VAL A 125 20.20 -3.87 -3.74
C VAL A 125 20.37 -5.31 -4.22
N ILE A 126 19.72 -6.26 -3.56
CA ILE A 126 19.62 -7.65 -3.99
C ILE A 126 18.19 -7.90 -4.46
N LEU A 127 18.01 -8.15 -5.75
CA LEU A 127 16.72 -8.53 -6.34
C LEU A 127 16.59 -10.05 -6.47
N THR A 128 15.37 -10.56 -6.39
CA THR A 128 15.03 -11.93 -6.77
C THR A 128 14.50 -12.02 -8.21
N GLU A 129 14.58 -13.21 -8.82
CA GLU A 129 14.05 -13.47 -10.16
C GLU A 129 12.58 -13.08 -10.31
N SER A 130 11.75 -13.40 -9.31
CA SER A 130 10.34 -13.01 -9.26
C SER A 130 10.11 -11.50 -9.30
N GLN A 131 11.06 -10.67 -8.87
CA GLN A 131 10.95 -9.21 -8.97
C GLN A 131 11.22 -8.67 -10.37
N PHE A 132 12.13 -9.29 -11.12
CA PHE A 132 12.57 -8.84 -12.43
C PHE A 132 11.96 -9.70 -13.54
N LYS A 133 10.76 -9.33 -13.99
CA LYS A 133 9.85 -10.18 -14.79
C LYS A 133 10.38 -10.67 -16.14
N LEU A 134 11.40 -10.03 -16.72
CA LEU A 134 12.02 -10.43 -17.99
C LEU A 134 13.54 -10.45 -17.86
N TRP A 135 14.05 -10.85 -16.69
CA TRP A 135 15.49 -10.84 -16.44
C TRP A 135 16.26 -11.70 -17.42
N ASP A 136 15.71 -12.86 -17.80
CA ASP A 136 16.30 -13.83 -18.72
C ASP A 136 16.34 -13.36 -20.19
N SER A 137 15.60 -12.29 -20.51
CA SER A 137 15.59 -11.65 -21.82
C SER A 137 16.76 -10.69 -22.02
N PHE A 138 17.51 -10.38 -20.96
CA PHE A 138 18.72 -9.57 -21.02
C PHE A 138 19.95 -10.47 -20.89
N PRO A 139 21.03 -10.26 -21.67
CA PRO A 139 22.26 -11.05 -21.52
C PRO A 139 22.98 -10.83 -20.18
N SER A 140 22.78 -9.66 -19.57
CA SER A 140 23.41 -9.26 -18.31
C SER A 140 22.68 -8.06 -17.67
N ILE A 141 22.94 -7.81 -16.39
CA ILE A 141 22.42 -6.62 -15.68
C ILE A 141 22.95 -5.34 -16.34
N GLU A 142 24.21 -5.34 -16.75
CA GLU A 142 24.87 -4.19 -17.36
C GLU A 142 24.19 -3.77 -18.68
N VAL A 143 23.76 -4.75 -19.49
CA VAL A 143 22.98 -4.49 -20.72
C VAL A 143 21.61 -3.91 -20.40
N TYR A 144 20.95 -4.41 -19.35
CA TYR A 144 19.68 -3.87 -18.89
C TYR A 144 19.82 -2.42 -18.38
N GLU A 145 20.81 -2.16 -17.54
CA GLU A 145 21.10 -0.81 -17.01
C GLU A 145 21.39 0.18 -18.13
N HIS A 146 22.24 -0.20 -19.09
CA HIS A 146 22.52 0.63 -20.26
C HIS A 146 21.26 0.97 -21.06
N ASN A 147 20.35 0.00 -21.24
CA ASN A 147 19.07 0.23 -21.91
C ASN A 147 18.17 1.18 -21.10
N CYS A 148 18.15 1.06 -19.77
CA CYS A 148 17.42 1.99 -18.90
C CYS A 148 17.97 3.41 -18.99
N GLU A 149 19.29 3.58 -18.94
CA GLU A 149 19.96 4.88 -19.08
C GLU A 149 19.66 5.52 -20.43
N LYS A 150 19.84 4.78 -21.53
CA LYS A 150 19.59 5.24 -22.89
C LYS A 150 18.14 5.74 -23.10
N ASN A 151 17.18 5.13 -22.41
CA ASN A 151 15.76 5.46 -22.52
C ASN A 151 15.23 6.31 -21.36
N ASN A 152 16.11 6.84 -20.50
CA ASN A 152 15.77 7.67 -19.34
C ASN A 152 14.72 7.01 -18.39
N LEU A 153 14.85 5.69 -18.19
CA LEU A 153 13.96 4.90 -17.33
C LEU A 153 14.50 4.91 -15.89
N LYS A 154 13.70 5.44 -14.97
CA LYS A 154 14.14 5.72 -13.59
C LYS A 154 13.44 4.86 -12.55
N TRP A 155 14.11 4.70 -11.41
CA TRP A 155 13.57 4.02 -10.25
C TRP A 155 12.53 4.89 -9.53
N HIS A 156 11.47 4.24 -9.08
CA HIS A 156 10.39 4.87 -8.36
C HIS A 156 10.06 4.10 -7.09
N SER A 157 9.96 4.83 -5.98
CA SER A 157 9.31 4.40 -4.75
C SER A 157 8.38 5.52 -4.27
N PRO A 158 7.15 5.20 -3.82
CA PRO A 158 6.24 6.20 -3.28
C PRO A 158 6.79 6.78 -1.97
N LYS A 159 6.51 8.07 -1.71
CA LYS A 159 6.89 8.76 -0.47
C LYS A 159 5.98 8.40 0.71
N LYS A 160 4.69 8.13 0.44
CA LYS A 160 3.68 7.84 1.45
C LYS A 160 2.87 6.63 1.04
N ASP A 161 2.58 5.78 2.00
CA ASP A 161 1.60 4.71 1.83
C ASP A 161 0.18 5.27 1.82
N LYS A 162 -0.76 4.47 1.31
CA LYS A 162 -2.19 4.79 1.43
C LYS A 162 -2.59 4.56 2.88
N GLY A 163 -2.96 5.63 3.59
CA GLY A 163 -3.34 5.56 5.01
C GLY A 163 -4.71 4.96 5.30
N ILE A 164 -5.50 4.60 4.28
CA ILE A 164 -6.88 4.15 4.47
C ILE A 164 -7.10 2.80 3.77
N LEU A 165 -7.58 1.85 4.56
CA LEU A 165 -8.05 0.56 4.10
C LEU A 165 -9.58 0.57 4.07
N LYS A 166 -10.16 0.19 2.93
CA LYS A 166 -11.61 0.01 2.78
C LYS A 166 -11.94 -1.43 3.12
N MET A 167 -12.89 -1.64 4.01
CA MET A 167 -13.39 -2.98 4.32
C MET A 167 -14.10 -3.54 3.08
N ASN A 168 -13.69 -4.73 2.63
CA ASN A 168 -14.27 -5.40 1.47
C ASN A 168 -15.28 -6.44 1.96
N TYR A 169 -16.51 -6.36 1.42
CA TYR A 169 -17.60 -7.28 1.73
C TYR A 169 -17.23 -8.75 1.52
N GLN A 170 -16.41 -9.06 0.50
CA GLN A 170 -16.01 -10.44 0.19
C GLN A 170 -15.29 -11.14 1.36
N PHE A 171 -14.47 -10.42 2.14
CA PHE A 171 -13.82 -11.00 3.32
C PHE A 171 -14.79 -11.21 4.48
N LEU A 172 -15.86 -10.40 4.56
CA LEU A 172 -16.88 -10.55 5.60
C LEU A 172 -17.70 -11.82 5.39
N GLN A 173 -17.93 -12.22 4.14
CA GLN A 173 -18.69 -13.44 3.81
C GLN A 173 -18.04 -14.72 4.34
N THR A 174 -16.72 -14.72 4.55
CA THR A 174 -16.00 -15.88 5.10
C THR A 174 -16.01 -15.95 6.63
N LEU A 175 -16.55 -14.92 7.30
CA LEU A 175 -16.59 -14.86 8.76
C LEU A 175 -17.92 -15.41 9.28
N ASN A 176 -17.87 -16.12 10.41
CA ASN A 176 -19.07 -16.54 11.13
C ASN A 176 -19.55 -15.39 12.02
N LEU A 177 -20.34 -14.48 11.45
CA LEU A 177 -20.84 -13.27 12.12
C LEU A 177 -22.26 -13.46 12.62
N ASN A 178 -22.54 -13.02 13.85
CA ASN A 178 -23.90 -12.91 14.37
C ASN A 178 -24.45 -11.46 14.19
N ASN A 179 -25.70 -11.23 14.57
CA ASN A 179 -26.33 -9.92 14.43
C ASN A 179 -25.63 -8.81 15.24
N GLU A 180 -25.12 -9.11 16.44
CA GLU A 180 -24.38 -8.15 17.27
C GLU A 180 -23.04 -7.78 16.63
N ASP A 181 -22.36 -8.74 15.97
CA ASP A 181 -21.14 -8.50 15.22
C ASP A 181 -21.42 -7.56 14.03
N ILE A 182 -22.52 -7.78 13.31
CA ILE A 182 -22.94 -6.94 12.18
C ILE A 182 -23.21 -5.50 12.66
N GLU A 183 -23.94 -5.34 13.78
CA GLU A 183 -24.19 -4.04 14.39
C GLU A 183 -22.88 -3.33 14.76
N THR A 184 -21.95 -4.05 15.40
CA THR A 184 -20.63 -3.53 15.79
C THR A 184 -19.79 -3.10 14.59
N ILE A 185 -19.77 -3.91 13.52
CA ILE A 185 -19.06 -3.59 12.27
C ILE A 185 -19.64 -2.33 11.63
N CYS A 186 -20.98 -2.21 11.61
CA CYS A 186 -21.68 -1.07 11.03
C CYS A 186 -21.62 0.19 11.91
N GLU A 187 -21.39 0.05 13.21
CA GLU A 187 -21.50 1.10 14.21
C GLU A 187 -20.64 2.32 13.84
N LYS A 188 -19.40 2.12 13.40
CA LYS A 188 -18.50 3.22 12.99
C LYS A 188 -19.09 4.05 11.86
N PHE A 189 -19.73 3.39 10.89
CA PHE A 189 -20.36 4.05 9.75
C PHE A 189 -21.66 4.75 10.16
N VAL A 190 -22.51 4.08 10.95
CA VAL A 190 -23.76 4.65 11.48
C VAL A 190 -23.49 5.88 12.34
N ASN A 191 -22.54 5.79 13.27
CA ASN A 191 -22.13 6.91 14.13
C ASN A 191 -21.56 8.07 13.29
N TRP A 192 -20.79 7.77 12.24
CA TRP A 192 -20.26 8.81 11.35
C TRP A 192 -21.37 9.50 10.54
N ILE A 193 -22.26 8.76 9.88
CA ILE A 193 -23.40 9.33 9.14
C ILE A 193 -24.32 10.13 10.07
N THR A 194 -24.60 9.62 11.26
CA THR A 194 -25.43 10.32 12.26
C THR A 194 -24.76 11.61 12.71
N GLY A 195 -23.44 11.57 12.93
CA GLY A 195 -22.64 12.76 13.24
C GLY A 195 -22.71 13.83 12.14
N VAL A 196 -22.58 13.43 10.88
CA VAL A 196 -22.66 14.34 9.71
C VAL A 196 -24.04 14.96 9.54
N ASN A 197 -25.11 14.20 9.77
CA ASN A 197 -26.49 14.67 9.53
C ASN A 197 -27.04 15.60 10.61
N SER A 198 -26.64 15.45 11.87
CA SER A 198 -27.33 16.18 12.95
C SER A 198 -26.58 16.21 14.29
N GLY A 199 -25.42 15.56 14.43
CA GLY A 199 -24.75 15.40 15.73
C GLY A 199 -23.54 16.29 15.96
N ASN A 200 -22.85 16.73 14.90
CA ASN A 200 -21.58 17.47 15.05
C ASN A 200 -21.30 18.37 13.83
N ILE A 201 -21.39 19.69 14.03
CA ILE A 201 -21.14 20.71 13.00
C ILE A 201 -19.77 20.56 12.31
N TYR A 202 -18.74 20.17 13.05
CA TYR A 202 -17.39 20.01 12.49
C TYR A 202 -17.33 18.81 11.53
N TYR A 203 -18.00 17.70 11.87
CA TYR A 203 -18.10 16.55 10.97
C TYR A 203 -18.89 16.89 9.71
N THR A 204 -19.97 17.66 9.84
CA THR A 204 -20.74 18.16 8.70
C THR A 204 -19.89 19.05 7.79
N ILE A 205 -19.17 20.04 8.33
CA ILE A 205 -18.32 20.93 7.53
C ILE A 205 -17.24 20.14 6.80
N LEU A 206 -16.58 19.23 7.50
CA LEU A 206 -15.50 18.42 6.94
C LEU A 206 -16.00 17.48 5.84
N PHE A 207 -17.18 16.88 6.02
CA PHE A 207 -17.86 16.12 4.97
C PHE A 207 -18.15 16.97 3.72
N LEU A 208 -18.60 18.21 3.90
CA LEU A 208 -18.94 19.12 2.79
C LEU A 208 -17.72 19.70 2.07
N LEU A 209 -16.58 19.78 2.74
CA LEU A 209 -15.30 20.20 2.17
C LEU A 209 -14.63 19.09 1.34
N GLY A 210 -14.99 17.82 1.57
CA GLY A 210 -14.54 16.68 0.78
C GLY A 210 -13.28 16.00 1.34
N THR A 211 -12.38 15.58 0.47
CA THR A 211 -11.30 14.60 0.77
C THR A 211 -9.93 15.26 0.78
N ASP A 212 -8.99 14.67 1.55
CA ASP A 212 -7.59 15.11 1.64
C ASP A 212 -7.46 16.61 1.97
N ILE A 213 -8.19 17.06 2.99
CA ILE A 213 -8.24 18.47 3.40
C ILE A 213 -6.88 18.88 3.98
N THR A 214 -6.26 19.88 3.36
CA THR A 214 -5.05 20.56 3.83
C THR A 214 -5.35 22.05 4.03
N ASP A 215 -4.53 22.77 4.81
CA ASP A 215 -4.71 24.21 5.00
C ASP A 215 -4.78 24.96 3.67
N GLU A 216 -3.92 24.60 2.71
CA GLU A 216 -3.92 25.16 1.35
C GLU A 216 -5.24 24.89 0.61
N LYS A 217 -5.79 23.67 0.71
CA LYS A 217 -7.08 23.33 0.09
C LYS A 217 -8.25 24.04 0.74
N ILE A 218 -8.24 24.19 2.07
CA ILE A 218 -9.28 24.96 2.79
C ILE A 218 -9.25 26.40 2.29
N MET A 219 -8.07 27.03 2.25
CA MET A 219 -7.92 28.41 1.78
C MET A 219 -8.37 28.56 0.33
N ASN A 220 -7.93 27.65 -0.56
CA ASN A 220 -8.34 27.65 -1.95
C ASN A 220 -9.86 27.43 -2.12
N TYR A 221 -10.48 26.60 -1.29
CA TYR A 221 -11.93 26.42 -1.28
C TYR A 221 -12.65 27.71 -0.85
N LEU A 222 -12.19 28.34 0.23
CA LEU A 222 -12.77 29.59 0.72
C LEU A 222 -12.65 30.73 -0.30
N GLU A 223 -11.55 30.81 -1.03
CA GLU A 223 -11.32 31.81 -2.06
C GLU A 223 -12.10 31.54 -3.36
N LYS A 224 -12.01 30.32 -3.90
CA LYS A 224 -12.43 30.02 -5.28
C LYS A 224 -13.73 29.24 -5.42
N SER A 225 -14.21 28.57 -4.37
CA SER A 225 -15.42 27.75 -4.47
C SER A 225 -16.67 28.63 -4.66
N GLU A 226 -17.56 28.26 -5.57
CA GLU A 226 -18.88 28.91 -5.71
C GLU A 226 -19.91 28.36 -4.70
N ASN A 227 -19.49 27.47 -3.79
CA ASN A 227 -20.37 26.88 -2.79
C ASN A 227 -20.61 27.83 -1.60
N HIS A 228 -21.37 28.89 -1.86
CA HIS A 228 -21.64 29.98 -0.91
C HIS A 228 -22.38 29.53 0.35
N TRP A 229 -23.22 28.49 0.25
CA TRP A 229 -23.97 28.01 1.42
C TRP A 229 -23.05 27.27 2.41
N VAL A 230 -22.06 26.50 1.93
CA VAL A 230 -21.04 25.87 2.80
C VAL A 230 -20.15 26.94 3.42
N LYS A 231 -19.72 27.95 2.66
CA LYS A 231 -18.97 29.10 3.22
C LYS A 231 -19.77 29.81 4.31
N SER A 232 -21.07 30.03 4.09
CA SER A 232 -21.95 30.64 5.08
C SER A 232 -22.05 29.80 6.35
N LEU A 233 -22.12 28.47 6.22
CA LEU A 233 -22.12 27.54 7.34
C LEU A 233 -20.81 27.59 8.15
N ILE A 234 -19.66 27.76 7.48
CA ILE A 234 -18.35 27.92 8.13
C ILE A 234 -18.30 29.22 8.95
N VAL A 235 -18.85 30.31 8.43
CA VAL A 235 -18.88 31.62 9.13
C VAL A 235 -19.90 31.63 10.26
N ASN A 236 -21.05 30.97 10.09
CA ASN A 236 -22.10 30.91 11.10
C ASN A 236 -22.57 29.47 11.32
N LEU A 237 -21.98 28.83 12.33
CA LEU A 237 -22.24 27.44 12.71
C LEU A 237 -23.71 27.18 13.09
N ASN A 238 -24.44 28.19 13.58
CA ASN A 238 -25.85 28.05 13.98
C ASN A 238 -26.79 27.78 12.78
N LEU A 239 -26.33 28.02 11.56
CA LEU A 239 -27.10 27.76 10.34
C LEU A 239 -27.43 26.27 10.13
N ILE A 240 -26.71 25.36 10.79
CA ILE A 240 -27.03 23.91 10.75
C ILE A 240 -28.44 23.58 11.25
N ASN A 241 -28.98 24.41 12.15
CA ASN A 241 -30.33 24.27 12.69
C ASN A 241 -31.43 24.77 11.72
N SER A 242 -31.04 25.36 10.58
CA SER A 242 -32.02 25.79 9.59
C SER A 242 -32.60 24.58 8.86
N SER A 243 -33.92 24.50 8.79
CA SER A 243 -34.64 23.40 8.14
C SER A 243 -34.26 23.21 6.65
N PHE A 244 -33.80 24.28 5.99
CA PHE A 244 -33.31 24.24 4.62
C PHE A 244 -31.95 23.53 4.52
N LEU A 245 -30.97 23.91 5.36
CA LEU A 245 -29.64 23.31 5.30
C LEU A 245 -29.63 21.87 5.79
N SER A 246 -30.38 21.54 6.85
CA SER A 246 -30.50 20.15 7.31
C SER A 246 -31.08 19.24 6.21
N LYS A 247 -32.05 19.73 5.41
CA LYS A 247 -32.60 18.99 4.26
C LYS A 247 -31.57 18.79 3.15
N ILE A 248 -30.78 19.81 2.83
CA ILE A 248 -29.72 19.71 1.81
C ILE A 248 -28.67 18.69 2.25
N ILE A 249 -28.17 18.78 3.49
CA ILE A 249 -27.19 17.85 4.04
C ILE A 249 -27.71 16.42 3.98
N TYR A 250 -28.95 16.19 4.43
CA TYR A 250 -29.59 14.88 4.35
C TYR A 250 -29.69 14.34 2.92
N LEU A 251 -30.08 15.18 1.95
CA LEU A 251 -30.16 14.79 0.54
C LEU A 251 -28.77 14.46 -0.03
N THR A 252 -27.74 15.25 0.31
CA THR A 252 -26.35 15.01 -0.10
C THR A 252 -25.86 13.67 0.44
N VAL A 253 -26.07 13.40 1.74
CA VAL A 253 -25.74 12.11 2.36
C VAL A 253 -26.48 10.98 1.64
N LYS A 254 -27.79 11.12 1.44
CA LYS A 254 -28.62 10.11 0.77
C LYS A 254 -28.13 9.80 -0.64
N ILE A 255 -27.87 10.82 -1.47
CA ILE A 255 -27.36 10.64 -2.84
C ILE A 255 -26.02 9.90 -2.83
N LEU A 256 -25.10 10.28 -1.95
CA LEU A 256 -23.80 9.63 -1.84
C LEU A 256 -23.92 8.16 -1.39
N THR A 257 -24.95 7.81 -0.61
CA THR A 257 -25.23 6.43 -0.20
C THR A 257 -25.63 5.61 -1.42
N TYR A 258 -26.60 6.10 -2.20
CA TYR A 258 -27.08 5.41 -3.39
C TYR A 258 -26.03 5.30 -4.49
N CYS A 259 -25.12 6.27 -4.60
CA CYS A 259 -24.06 6.24 -5.60
C CYS A 259 -22.81 5.45 -5.19
N GLY A 260 -22.73 4.91 -3.96
CA GLY A 260 -21.54 4.20 -3.47
C GLY A 260 -20.27 5.06 -3.34
N LYS A 261 -20.42 6.40 -3.33
CA LYS A 261 -19.29 7.37 -3.38
C LYS A 261 -18.76 7.78 -2.01
N PHE A 262 -19.25 7.20 -0.92
CA PHE A 262 -18.80 7.50 0.44
C PHE A 262 -17.36 7.13 0.73
N SER A 263 -16.86 6.15 0.00
CA SER A 263 -15.54 5.58 0.25
C SER A 263 -14.40 6.60 0.10
N ASP A 264 -14.66 7.75 -0.52
CA ASP A 264 -13.68 8.83 -0.68
C ASP A 264 -13.83 9.92 0.41
N ILE A 265 -14.95 10.00 1.13
CA ILE A 265 -15.24 11.11 2.08
C ILE A 265 -14.90 10.75 3.53
N LEU A 266 -14.72 9.46 3.86
CA LEU A 266 -14.29 9.00 5.20
C LEU A 266 -12.89 9.53 5.62
N PHE A 267 -12.17 10.15 4.68
CA PHE A 267 -10.79 10.63 4.76
C PHE A 267 -10.51 11.69 5.83
N VAL A 268 -11.53 12.26 6.46
CA VAL A 268 -11.33 13.43 7.31
C VAL A 268 -11.17 13.12 8.80
N LYS A 269 -11.58 11.92 9.26
CA LYS A 269 -11.65 11.64 10.71
C LYS A 269 -10.26 11.50 11.36
N GLU A 270 -9.25 11.01 10.64
CA GLU A 270 -7.90 10.79 11.21
C GLU A 270 -7.07 12.08 11.32
N THR A 271 -7.39 13.12 10.55
CA THR A 271 -6.74 14.44 10.65
C THR A 271 -7.16 15.19 11.93
N ILE A 272 -8.35 14.90 12.47
CA ILE A 272 -8.93 15.65 13.60
C ILE A 272 -8.38 15.19 14.96
N ILE A 273 -7.96 13.93 15.10
CA ILE A 273 -7.40 13.42 16.36
C ILE A 273 -6.13 14.19 16.75
N TRP A 274 -5.44 14.78 15.77
CA TRP A 274 -4.30 15.68 15.99
C TRP A 274 -4.66 17.14 16.29
N MET A 275 -5.87 17.60 15.96
CA MET A 275 -6.34 18.98 16.24
C MET A 275 -7.04 19.12 17.58
N GLN A 276 -7.30 18.02 18.30
CA GLN A 276 -7.88 18.00 19.64
C GLN A 276 -6.84 17.83 20.77
N LYS A 277 -5.55 17.89 20.45
CA LYS A 277 -4.44 18.09 21.40
C LYS A 277 -3.78 19.43 21.12
#